data_AF-A0A355G7B3-F1
#
_entry.id   AF-A0A355G7B3-F1
#
_cell.length_a   1.000
_cell.length_b   1.000
_cell.length_c   1.000
_cell.angle_alpha   90.00
_cell.angle_beta   90.00
_cell.angle_gamma   90.00
#
_symmetry.space_group_name_H-M   'P 1'
#
loop_
_entity.id
_entity.type
_entity.pdbx_description
1 polymer ?
#
loop_
_entity_poly.entity_id
_entity_poly.type
_entity_poly.pdbx_seq_one_letter_code
_entity_poly.pdbx_strand_id
1 'polypeptide(L)'
;MRNWEAATQQQLAERGKNLKLHELEIVKVSDPNTRSDFETSEEGHILALAASGRSPSISLKVKPGTDQLTGLRIVFYPNEKLPEGGIGHGKKESFPGGFILTSLAASGTAIHSDQLDLYSMFNIAKITASQSHPDYPVQDCLDPRDHNGWAPAPHNQSQQHLTATFEKPYETKDSKYITVMLVWGGGEFGGRQALMAGDYQVFGISGIDDGSTIPEAIQTILAVEPAKRDAAQQTALKVYYSQIAPELKNTRYQLSNLQERRKMLTDSFETMVMNTAAKPRETFILDRGQYDQPTVQVSTGVPGFLPGLPEQAPGNRLALAEWLTSRENPLTTRVAVNRFWEMLFGQGIVSTTADFGSQGDPPTHPALLDWLAVEFYEQGWDVKHILRKILLSATYRQSSEGTPELWKEDPQNRLLARGARFRLQAEAIRDATLKVSGLLVERVGGASVNPYQPEGLWREVSHYGSSPATAQVFVQDHGEKLYRRSMYTYWKRTVPPPNMQTFDAPNREVCLVSRARTNTPLQSLVLLNDVQFVEASRNYAERIMKEGGAGIESRIRFAFAEALGRPLEAWEVKTVTEAYQRELKNYQSNDRAAVALLNQGESQRDKSLPTAEAAAWTTVASMIFNTYEFITRG
;
A
#
# COMPACT_ATOMS: atom_id res chain seq x y z
N MET A 1 21.66 0.57 -23.07
CA MET A 1 21.13 0.87 -24.43
C MET A 1 21.61 -0.10 -25.51
N ARG A 2 22.89 -0.16 -25.93
CA ARG A 2 23.31 -1.08 -27.02
C ARG A 2 22.94 -2.56 -26.78
N ASN A 3 23.15 -3.06 -25.57
CA ASN A 3 22.75 -4.42 -25.21
C ASN A 3 21.22 -4.62 -25.27
N TRP A 4 20.46 -3.59 -24.90
CA TRP A 4 19.00 -3.60 -25.00
C TRP A 4 18.55 -3.61 -26.46
N GLU A 5 19.16 -2.82 -27.33
CA GLU A 5 18.85 -2.81 -28.77
C GLU A 5 19.09 -4.19 -29.39
N ALA A 6 20.25 -4.80 -29.12
CA ALA A 6 20.58 -6.14 -29.64
C ALA A 6 19.59 -7.21 -29.14
N ALA A 7 19.30 -7.21 -27.83
CA ALA A 7 18.33 -8.13 -27.24
C ALA A 7 16.91 -7.92 -27.81
N THR A 8 16.52 -6.67 -28.03
CA THR A 8 15.20 -6.32 -28.58
C THR A 8 15.10 -6.69 -30.05
N GLN A 9 16.15 -6.46 -30.85
CA GLN A 9 16.20 -6.92 -32.25
C GLN A 9 16.09 -8.44 -32.35
N GLN A 10 16.80 -9.17 -31.48
CA GLN A 10 16.67 -10.63 -31.41
C GLN A 10 15.24 -11.04 -31.03
N GLN A 11 14.66 -10.42 -29.99
CA GLN A 11 13.29 -10.68 -29.59
C GLN A 11 12.30 -10.43 -30.73
N LEU A 12 12.46 -9.32 -31.47
CA LEU A 12 11.61 -8.97 -32.62
C LEU A 12 11.75 -9.96 -33.77
N ALA A 13 12.94 -10.53 -33.99
CA ALA A 13 13.22 -11.54 -35.00
C ALA A 13 12.68 -12.94 -34.63
N GLU A 14 12.58 -13.25 -33.35
CA GLU A 14 12.06 -14.52 -32.83
C GLU A 14 10.53 -14.53 -32.65
N ARG A 15 9.85 -13.40 -32.88
CA ARG A 15 8.38 -13.31 -32.79
C ARG A 15 7.69 -14.36 -33.64
N GLY A 16 6.67 -15.00 -33.08
CA GLY A 16 5.91 -16.05 -33.75
C GLY A 16 6.65 -17.37 -33.91
N LYS A 17 7.91 -17.49 -33.46
CA LYS A 17 8.68 -18.72 -33.59
C LYS A 17 8.00 -19.86 -32.83
N ASN A 18 7.65 -20.90 -33.58
CA ASN A 18 6.94 -22.08 -33.09
C ASN A 18 5.61 -21.75 -32.37
N LEU A 19 5.01 -20.58 -32.65
CA LEU A 19 3.74 -20.20 -32.05
C LEU A 19 2.65 -21.17 -32.48
N LYS A 20 2.02 -21.82 -31.50
CA LYS A 20 0.86 -22.69 -31.71
C LYS A 20 -0.25 -22.28 -30.77
N LEU A 21 -1.46 -22.19 -31.30
CA LEU A 21 -2.68 -22.01 -30.51
C LEU A 21 -3.25 -23.39 -30.20
N HIS A 22 -3.50 -23.63 -28.93
CA HIS A 22 -4.13 -24.83 -28.41
C HIS A 22 -5.55 -24.48 -27.98
N GLU A 23 -6.53 -25.11 -28.60
CA GLU A 23 -7.91 -24.99 -28.17
C GLU A 23 -8.08 -25.52 -26.75
N LEU A 24 -8.86 -24.79 -25.95
CA LEU A 24 -9.22 -25.17 -24.61
C LEU A 24 -10.72 -25.53 -24.58
N GLU A 25 -11.06 -26.60 -23.88
CA GLU A 25 -12.44 -27.03 -23.69
C GLU A 25 -13.10 -26.15 -22.63
N ILE A 26 -14.21 -25.48 -22.97
CA ILE A 26 -14.95 -24.68 -22.00
C ILE A 26 -15.68 -25.63 -21.05
N VAL A 27 -15.34 -25.56 -19.77
CA VAL A 27 -16.03 -26.29 -18.71
C VAL A 27 -17.21 -25.46 -18.21
N LYS A 28 -16.99 -24.17 -17.96
CA LYS A 28 -18.01 -23.26 -17.42
C LYS A 28 -17.64 -21.81 -17.66
N VAL A 29 -18.65 -20.96 -17.89
CA VAL A 29 -18.54 -19.51 -17.75
C VAL A 29 -19.39 -19.10 -16.56
N SER A 30 -18.78 -18.48 -15.55
CA SER A 30 -19.43 -18.03 -14.32
C SER A 30 -19.35 -16.52 -14.19
N ASP A 31 -20.47 -15.88 -13.87
CA ASP A 31 -20.50 -14.49 -13.38
C ASP A 31 -21.24 -14.47 -12.03
N PRO A 32 -20.52 -14.54 -10.91
CA PRO A 32 -21.14 -14.78 -9.60
C PRO A 32 -22.00 -13.60 -9.10
N ASN A 33 -21.91 -12.42 -9.73
CA ASN A 33 -22.58 -11.20 -9.25
C ASN A 33 -23.68 -10.69 -10.20
N THR A 34 -23.85 -11.29 -11.38
CA THR A 34 -24.83 -10.85 -12.38
C THR A 34 -25.40 -12.05 -13.15
N ARG A 35 -26.62 -11.91 -13.68
CA ARG A 35 -27.21 -12.90 -14.60
C ARG A 35 -26.78 -12.57 -16.04
N SER A 36 -25.49 -12.73 -16.32
CA SER A 36 -25.01 -12.63 -17.69
C SER A 36 -25.30 -13.94 -18.41
N ASP A 37 -26.10 -13.86 -19.47
CA ASP A 37 -26.40 -15.01 -20.32
C ASP A 37 -25.27 -15.15 -21.36
N PHE A 38 -24.48 -16.20 -21.21
CA PHE A 38 -23.44 -16.60 -22.15
C PHE A 38 -23.91 -17.81 -22.95
N GLU A 39 -23.77 -17.75 -24.26
CA GLU A 39 -23.84 -18.93 -25.13
C GLU A 39 -22.42 -19.42 -25.42
N THR A 40 -22.21 -20.72 -25.31
CA THR A 40 -20.92 -21.36 -25.64
C THR A 40 -21.11 -22.29 -26.83
N SER A 41 -20.21 -22.23 -27.82
CA SER A 41 -20.24 -23.15 -28.97
C SER A 41 -19.30 -24.34 -28.79
N GLU A 42 -19.51 -25.42 -29.55
CA GLU A 42 -18.57 -26.56 -29.61
C GLU A 42 -17.20 -26.16 -30.15
N GLU A 43 -17.14 -25.10 -30.95
CA GLU A 43 -15.90 -24.51 -31.49
C GLU A 43 -15.16 -23.67 -30.44
N GLY A 44 -15.70 -23.50 -29.23
CA GLY A 44 -15.07 -22.79 -28.11
C GLY A 44 -15.33 -21.28 -28.08
N HIS A 45 -16.30 -20.79 -28.85
CA HIS A 45 -16.73 -19.39 -28.76
C HIS A 45 -17.55 -19.15 -27.49
N ILE A 46 -17.36 -17.98 -26.89
CA ILE A 46 -18.13 -17.46 -25.77
C ILE A 46 -18.83 -16.19 -26.27
N LEU A 47 -20.14 -16.28 -26.47
CA LEU A 47 -20.99 -15.17 -26.89
C LEU A 47 -21.75 -14.62 -25.69
N ALA A 48 -21.41 -13.40 -25.26
CA ALA A 48 -22.19 -12.65 -24.29
C ALA A 48 -23.42 -12.05 -24.97
N LEU A 49 -24.62 -12.50 -24.59
CA LEU A 49 -25.88 -12.02 -25.19
C LEU A 49 -26.22 -10.58 -24.78
N ALA A 50 -25.71 -10.14 -23.63
CA ALA A 50 -25.83 -8.77 -23.16
C ALA A 50 -24.60 -8.39 -22.32
N ALA A 51 -24.27 -7.10 -22.29
CA ALA A 51 -23.29 -6.56 -21.35
C ALA A 51 -23.87 -6.41 -19.94
N SER A 52 -24.33 -7.49 -19.30
CA SER A 52 -24.85 -7.45 -17.93
C SER A 52 -23.79 -7.71 -16.86
N GLY A 53 -22.62 -8.23 -17.26
CA GLY A 53 -21.55 -8.69 -16.39
C GLY A 53 -20.34 -7.76 -16.32
N ARG A 54 -19.66 -7.76 -15.17
CA ARG A 54 -18.41 -6.99 -14.98
C ARG A 54 -17.19 -7.87 -15.06
N SER A 55 -17.27 -9.10 -14.59
CA SER A 55 -16.07 -9.90 -14.34
C SER A 55 -16.34 -11.40 -14.47
N PRO A 56 -16.68 -11.90 -15.69
CA PRO A 56 -16.82 -13.32 -15.90
C PRO A 56 -15.52 -14.07 -15.62
N SER A 57 -15.65 -15.25 -15.01
CA SER A 57 -14.60 -16.25 -14.88
C SER A 57 -14.90 -17.41 -15.83
N ILE A 58 -13.89 -17.82 -16.58
CA ILE A 58 -14.00 -18.83 -17.63
C ILE A 58 -13.15 -20.00 -17.20
N SER A 59 -13.79 -21.09 -16.80
CA SER A 59 -13.15 -22.34 -16.43
C SER A 59 -12.92 -23.16 -17.70
N LEU A 60 -11.65 -23.43 -18.00
CA LEU A 60 -11.18 -24.07 -19.22
C LEU A 60 -10.40 -25.33 -18.88
N LYS A 61 -10.47 -26.33 -19.73
CA LYS A 61 -9.72 -27.58 -19.63
C LYS A 61 -8.76 -27.72 -20.81
N VAL A 62 -7.51 -28.03 -20.49
CA VAL A 62 -6.46 -28.27 -21.49
C VAL A 62 -6.72 -29.62 -22.15
N LYS A 63 -6.78 -29.64 -23.49
CA LYS A 63 -6.97 -30.86 -24.28
C LYS A 63 -5.74 -31.78 -24.17
N PRO A 64 -5.91 -33.12 -24.25
CA PRO A 64 -4.78 -34.06 -24.26
C PRO A 64 -3.76 -33.76 -25.37
N GLY A 65 -2.48 -34.01 -25.11
CA GLY A 65 -1.40 -33.78 -26.08
C GLY A 65 -0.74 -32.40 -26.00
N THR A 66 -1.20 -31.53 -25.10
CA THR A 66 -0.55 -30.25 -24.79
C THR A 66 0.15 -30.36 -23.45
N ASP A 67 1.46 -30.61 -23.43
CA ASP A 67 2.23 -30.80 -22.18
C ASP A 67 2.58 -29.49 -21.46
N GLN A 68 2.68 -28.39 -22.20
CA GLN A 68 3.13 -27.11 -21.68
C GLN A 68 2.49 -25.94 -22.45
N LEU A 69 2.11 -24.90 -21.73
CA LEU A 69 1.63 -23.62 -22.27
C LEU A 69 2.55 -22.47 -21.85
N THR A 70 2.96 -21.62 -22.77
CA THR A 70 3.75 -20.42 -22.50
C THR A 70 2.89 -19.18 -22.23
N GLY A 71 1.57 -19.27 -22.40
CA GLY A 71 0.65 -18.16 -22.16
C GLY A 71 -0.78 -18.46 -22.62
N LEU A 72 -1.57 -17.39 -22.71
CA LEU A 72 -2.94 -17.38 -23.23
C LEU A 72 -3.08 -16.35 -24.36
N ARG A 73 -3.88 -16.69 -25.37
CA ARG A 73 -4.34 -15.74 -26.39
C ARG A 73 -5.86 -15.70 -26.38
N ILE A 74 -6.41 -14.49 -26.26
CA ILE A 74 -7.86 -14.25 -26.34
C ILE A 74 -8.12 -13.58 -27.67
N VAL A 75 -9.00 -14.17 -28.47
CA VAL A 75 -9.39 -13.66 -29.79
C VAL A 75 -10.83 -13.16 -29.70
N PHE A 76 -11.06 -11.96 -30.23
CA PHE A 76 -12.34 -11.26 -30.25
C PHE A 76 -12.85 -11.17 -31.68
N TYR A 77 -14.09 -11.60 -31.91
CA TYR A 77 -14.65 -11.77 -33.25
C TYR A 77 -15.76 -10.74 -33.51
N PRO A 78 -15.78 -10.11 -34.70
CA PRO A 78 -16.91 -9.31 -35.14
C PRO A 78 -18.14 -10.22 -35.26
N ASN A 79 -19.29 -9.76 -34.77
CA ASN A 79 -20.52 -10.52 -34.83
C ASN A 79 -21.70 -9.61 -35.17
N GLU A 80 -22.50 -9.97 -36.18
CA GLU A 80 -23.63 -9.17 -36.66
C GLU A 80 -24.71 -8.94 -35.58
N LYS A 81 -24.76 -9.80 -34.56
CA LYS A 81 -25.66 -9.63 -33.40
C LYS A 81 -25.21 -8.52 -32.45
N LEU A 82 -23.97 -8.06 -32.56
CA LEU A 82 -23.40 -7.02 -31.70
C LEU A 82 -23.60 -5.63 -32.31
N PRO A 83 -23.57 -4.55 -31.49
CA PRO A 83 -23.64 -3.19 -31.99
C PRO A 83 -22.66 -2.92 -33.14
N GLU A 84 -23.18 -2.39 -34.25
CA GLU A 84 -22.42 -2.09 -35.47
C GLU A 84 -21.68 -3.28 -36.10
N GLY A 85 -22.09 -4.52 -35.79
CA GLY A 85 -21.38 -5.73 -36.22
C GLY A 85 -19.98 -5.85 -35.60
N GLY A 86 -19.75 -5.18 -34.46
CA GLY A 86 -18.44 -5.07 -33.84
C GLY A 86 -18.04 -6.30 -33.00
N ILE A 87 -16.98 -6.14 -32.22
CA ILE A 87 -16.41 -7.15 -31.30
C ILE A 87 -16.91 -7.02 -29.85
N GLY A 88 -17.73 -6.02 -29.56
CA GLY A 88 -18.20 -5.72 -28.20
C GLY A 88 -19.53 -4.98 -28.16
N HIS A 89 -20.05 -4.83 -26.94
CA HIS A 89 -21.36 -4.23 -26.64
C HIS A 89 -21.37 -2.70 -26.54
N GLY A 90 -20.25 -2.08 -26.90
CA GLY A 90 -20.06 -0.65 -26.96
C GLY A 90 -21.15 0.11 -27.72
N LYS A 91 -21.75 1.10 -27.06
CA LYS A 91 -22.77 1.98 -27.67
C LYS A 91 -22.14 3.12 -28.47
N LYS A 92 -22.95 3.71 -29.34
CA LYS A 92 -22.58 4.70 -30.37
C LYS A 92 -21.95 6.03 -29.88
N GLU A 93 -21.79 6.24 -28.58
CA GLU A 93 -21.26 7.50 -28.01
C GLU A 93 -20.06 7.28 -27.09
N SER A 94 -19.85 6.04 -26.60
CA SER A 94 -18.74 5.70 -25.70
C SER A 94 -17.63 5.01 -26.47
N PHE A 95 -17.89 3.83 -27.04
CA PHE A 95 -16.97 3.06 -27.88
C PHE A 95 -17.80 2.22 -28.87
N PRO A 96 -18.25 2.76 -30.00
CA PRO A 96 -19.16 2.06 -30.91
C PRO A 96 -18.67 0.65 -31.28
N GLY A 97 -19.47 -0.38 -30.97
CA GLY A 97 -19.17 -1.79 -31.25
C GLY A 97 -17.94 -2.37 -30.54
N GLY A 98 -17.37 -1.66 -29.55
CA GLY A 98 -16.12 -2.01 -28.88
C GLY A 98 -16.30 -2.44 -27.42
N PHE A 99 -15.17 -2.52 -26.71
CA PHE A 99 -15.10 -2.84 -25.28
C PHE A 99 -13.91 -2.13 -24.62
N ILE A 100 -13.87 -2.17 -23.28
CA ILE A 100 -12.67 -1.87 -22.50
C ILE A 100 -12.39 -3.03 -21.55
N LEU A 101 -11.26 -3.71 -21.74
CA LEU A 101 -10.76 -4.72 -20.81
C LEU A 101 -9.91 -4.03 -19.74
N THR A 102 -10.44 -3.90 -18.54
CA THR A 102 -9.75 -3.23 -17.43
C THR A 102 -8.71 -4.10 -16.74
N SER A 103 -8.94 -5.41 -16.63
CA SER A 103 -7.98 -6.31 -16.01
C SER A 103 -8.12 -7.74 -16.52
N LEU A 104 -7.00 -8.46 -16.55
CA LEU A 104 -6.94 -9.87 -16.90
C LEU A 104 -6.11 -10.62 -15.85
N ALA A 105 -6.62 -11.76 -15.41
CA ALA A 105 -5.87 -12.70 -14.59
C ALA A 105 -6.23 -14.14 -14.96
N ALA A 106 -5.29 -15.06 -14.74
CA ALA A 106 -5.52 -16.47 -14.96
C ALA A 106 -4.79 -17.32 -13.91
N SER A 107 -5.33 -18.50 -13.59
CA SER A 107 -4.76 -19.45 -12.64
C SER A 107 -4.82 -20.87 -13.17
N GLY A 108 -3.90 -21.74 -12.75
CA GLY A 108 -3.79 -23.13 -13.20
C GLY A 108 -4.00 -24.14 -12.07
N THR A 109 -4.95 -25.06 -12.21
CA THR A 109 -5.35 -25.98 -11.13
C THR A 109 -5.56 -27.42 -11.60
N ALA A 110 -5.45 -28.37 -10.66
CA ALA A 110 -5.71 -29.80 -10.89
C ALA A 110 -7.21 -30.12 -11.05
N ILE A 111 -8.07 -29.29 -10.45
CA ILE A 111 -9.53 -29.37 -10.49
C ILE A 111 -10.09 -28.07 -11.02
N HIS A 112 -11.17 -28.16 -11.80
CA HIS A 112 -11.84 -26.96 -12.30
C HIS A 112 -12.35 -26.11 -11.14
N SER A 113 -12.26 -24.80 -11.30
CA SER A 113 -12.75 -23.82 -10.33
C SER A 113 -13.69 -22.84 -11.03
N ASP A 114 -14.75 -22.46 -10.31
CA ASP A 114 -15.69 -21.42 -10.72
C ASP A 114 -15.10 -20.00 -10.62
N GLN A 115 -14.02 -19.84 -9.86
CA GLN A 115 -13.36 -18.55 -9.60
C GLN A 115 -11.85 -18.66 -9.74
N LEU A 116 -11.19 -17.52 -9.93
CA LEU A 116 -9.74 -17.42 -9.99
C LEU A 116 -9.11 -17.93 -8.67
N ASP A 117 -8.14 -18.83 -8.76
CA ASP A 117 -7.35 -19.27 -7.62
C ASP A 117 -6.10 -18.38 -7.48
N LEU A 118 -6.04 -17.62 -6.38
CA LEU A 118 -4.96 -16.67 -6.13
C LEU A 118 -3.61 -17.35 -5.85
N TYR A 119 -3.61 -18.57 -5.32
CA TYR A 119 -2.38 -19.28 -4.97
C TYR A 119 -1.70 -19.93 -6.17
N SER A 120 -2.47 -20.19 -7.22
CA SER A 120 -2.00 -20.75 -8.49
C SER A 120 -2.12 -19.77 -9.66
N MET A 121 -2.24 -18.47 -9.36
CA MET A 121 -2.33 -17.40 -10.34
C MET A 121 -1.02 -17.29 -11.14
N PHE A 122 -1.13 -17.14 -12.44
CA PHE A 122 0.02 -16.93 -13.31
C PHE A 122 0.52 -15.50 -13.22
N ASN A 123 1.83 -15.34 -13.03
CA ASN A 123 2.50 -14.08 -13.30
C ASN A 123 2.60 -13.87 -14.81
N ILE A 124 2.17 -12.71 -15.30
CA ILE A 124 2.24 -12.35 -16.72
C ILE A 124 3.53 -11.55 -16.94
N ALA A 125 4.47 -12.10 -17.69
CA ALA A 125 5.73 -11.42 -18.01
C ALA A 125 5.58 -10.40 -19.14
N LYS A 126 4.64 -10.64 -20.08
CA LYS A 126 4.43 -9.79 -21.24
C LYS A 126 2.97 -9.87 -21.67
N ILE A 127 2.40 -8.72 -22.03
CA ILE A 127 1.07 -8.64 -22.63
C ILE A 127 1.15 -7.85 -23.95
N THR A 128 0.52 -8.35 -25.00
CA THR A 128 0.48 -7.73 -26.33
C THR A 128 -0.94 -7.77 -26.88
N ALA A 129 -1.23 -6.89 -27.82
CA ALA A 129 -2.50 -6.87 -28.53
C ALA A 129 -2.26 -6.62 -30.03
N SER A 130 -3.24 -7.00 -30.85
CA SER A 130 -3.26 -6.67 -32.28
C SER A 130 -3.30 -5.16 -32.53
N GLN A 131 -4.12 -4.44 -31.75
CA GLN A 131 -4.25 -2.98 -31.79
C GLN A 131 -4.50 -2.44 -30.38
N SER A 132 -4.06 -1.21 -30.12
CA SER A 132 -4.38 -0.49 -28.89
C SER A 132 -4.67 0.97 -29.22
N HIS A 133 -5.78 1.48 -28.68
CA HIS A 133 -6.04 2.90 -28.66
C HIS A 133 -4.94 3.62 -27.84
N PRO A 134 -4.46 4.82 -28.23
CA PRO A 134 -3.39 5.51 -27.51
C PRO A 134 -3.68 5.75 -26.02
N ASP A 135 -4.95 6.04 -25.69
CA ASP A 135 -5.40 6.27 -24.31
C ASP A 135 -5.78 4.98 -23.57
N TYR A 136 -5.84 3.84 -24.26
CA TYR A 136 -6.21 2.54 -23.68
C TYR A 136 -5.22 1.44 -24.11
N PRO A 137 -3.95 1.56 -23.67
CA PRO A 137 -2.90 0.63 -24.02
C PRO A 137 -3.09 -0.75 -23.37
N VAL A 138 -2.63 -1.81 -24.03
CA VAL A 138 -2.82 -3.20 -23.55
C VAL A 138 -2.19 -3.47 -22.17
N GLN A 139 -1.14 -2.73 -21.80
CA GLN A 139 -0.45 -2.91 -20.52
C GLN A 139 -1.34 -2.58 -19.31
N ASP A 140 -2.37 -1.75 -19.50
CA ASP A 140 -3.27 -1.36 -18.42
C ASP A 140 -4.12 -2.54 -17.90
N CYS A 141 -4.29 -3.60 -18.70
CA CYS A 141 -4.94 -4.83 -18.23
C CYS A 141 -4.16 -5.58 -17.13
N LEU A 142 -2.90 -5.22 -16.88
CA LEU A 142 -2.12 -5.76 -15.77
C LEU A 142 -2.39 -5.04 -14.44
N ASP A 143 -3.04 -3.88 -14.48
CA ASP A 143 -3.44 -3.18 -13.26
C ASP A 143 -4.75 -3.79 -12.73
N PRO A 144 -4.76 -4.32 -11.50
CA PRO A 144 -5.99 -4.86 -10.91
C PRO A 144 -6.95 -3.76 -10.40
N ARG A 145 -6.50 -2.49 -10.38
CA ARG A 145 -7.36 -1.32 -10.12
C ARG A 145 -8.02 -0.97 -11.45
N ASP A 146 -9.30 -1.23 -11.56
CA ASP A 146 -10.13 -1.09 -12.76
C ASP A 146 -10.42 0.37 -13.17
N HIS A 147 -9.45 1.26 -13.00
CA HIS A 147 -9.52 2.68 -13.36
C HIS A 147 -8.95 2.96 -14.75
N ASN A 148 -8.16 2.04 -15.31
CA ASN A 148 -7.64 2.06 -16.68
C ASN A 148 -8.03 0.76 -17.41
N GLY A 149 -7.67 0.64 -18.68
CA GLY A 149 -7.90 -0.59 -19.44
C GLY A 149 -7.46 -0.51 -20.89
N TRP A 150 -7.65 -1.61 -21.61
CA TRP A 150 -7.31 -1.75 -23.02
C TRP A 150 -8.55 -1.70 -23.91
N ALA A 151 -8.43 -0.98 -25.03
CA ALA A 151 -9.39 -0.99 -26.11
C ALA A 151 -8.67 -1.09 -27.47
N PRO A 152 -9.13 -1.92 -28.42
CA PRO A 152 -8.60 -1.98 -29.78
C PRO A 152 -9.18 -0.90 -30.71
N ALA A 153 -10.04 -0.01 -30.19
CA ALA A 153 -10.68 1.05 -30.95
C ALA A 153 -9.68 1.90 -31.76
N PRO A 154 -10.03 2.36 -32.97
CA PRO A 154 -11.33 2.25 -33.63
C PRO A 154 -11.55 0.93 -34.41
N HIS A 155 -10.68 -0.08 -34.29
CA HIS A 155 -10.70 -1.30 -35.11
C HIS A 155 -11.73 -2.36 -34.68
N ASN A 156 -12.91 -1.91 -34.24
CA ASN A 156 -13.91 -2.74 -33.58
C ASN A 156 -14.68 -3.67 -34.54
N GLN A 157 -14.55 -3.50 -35.85
CA GLN A 157 -15.24 -4.30 -36.89
C GLN A 157 -14.35 -5.40 -37.48
N SER A 158 -13.16 -5.62 -36.92
CA SER A 158 -12.21 -6.64 -37.39
C SER A 158 -11.81 -7.52 -36.21
N GLN A 159 -11.36 -8.74 -36.50
CA GLN A 159 -10.88 -9.64 -35.47
C GLN A 159 -9.70 -9.02 -34.72
N GLN A 160 -9.79 -8.99 -33.39
CA GLN A 160 -8.74 -8.49 -32.51
C GLN A 160 -8.26 -9.61 -31.60
N HIS A 161 -7.06 -9.48 -31.05
CA HIS A 161 -6.60 -10.41 -30.02
C HIS A 161 -5.69 -9.73 -29.02
N LEU A 162 -5.60 -10.37 -27.85
CA LEU A 162 -4.63 -10.08 -26.81
C LEU A 162 -3.89 -11.35 -26.45
N THR A 163 -2.59 -11.25 -26.19
CA THR A 163 -1.75 -12.37 -25.74
C THR A 163 -1.10 -12.03 -24.40
N ALA A 164 -1.35 -12.86 -23.40
CA ALA A 164 -0.68 -12.82 -22.10
C ALA A 164 0.35 -13.96 -22.02
N THR A 165 1.64 -13.62 -22.07
CA THR A 165 2.74 -14.57 -21.91
C THR A 165 3.07 -14.73 -20.43
N PHE A 166 3.13 -15.97 -19.96
CA PHE A 166 3.46 -16.27 -18.57
C PHE A 166 4.95 -16.06 -18.29
N GLU A 167 5.28 -15.67 -17.06
CA GLU A 167 6.66 -15.59 -16.58
C GLU A 167 7.33 -16.97 -16.55
N LYS A 168 6.55 -18.00 -16.19
CA LYS A 168 6.96 -19.40 -16.25
C LYS A 168 5.92 -20.18 -17.06
N PRO A 169 6.34 -21.04 -17.98
CA PRO A 169 5.41 -21.92 -18.68
C PRO A 169 4.60 -22.76 -17.69
N TYR A 170 3.34 -23.00 -18.02
CA TYR A 170 2.42 -23.84 -17.27
C TYR A 170 2.55 -25.30 -17.72
N GLU A 171 3.00 -26.17 -16.82
CA GLU A 171 3.10 -27.61 -17.04
C GLU A 171 1.73 -28.26 -16.80
N THR A 172 1.21 -28.96 -17.80
CA THR A 172 -0.19 -29.44 -17.78
C THR A 172 -0.35 -30.87 -17.23
N LYS A 173 0.77 -31.51 -16.87
CA LYS A 173 0.80 -32.91 -16.40
C LYS A 173 0.05 -33.08 -15.09
N ASP A 174 0.30 -32.19 -14.13
CA ASP A 174 -0.26 -32.23 -12.78
C ASP A 174 -1.46 -31.28 -12.59
N SER A 175 -1.72 -30.41 -13.56
CA SER A 175 -2.83 -29.46 -13.54
C SER A 175 -3.38 -29.23 -14.95
N LYS A 176 -4.66 -29.52 -15.14
CA LYS A 176 -5.29 -29.57 -16.48
C LYS A 176 -6.33 -28.49 -16.70
N TYR A 177 -6.61 -27.67 -15.68
CA TYR A 177 -7.59 -26.61 -15.77
C TYR A 177 -6.91 -25.26 -15.71
N ILE A 178 -7.50 -24.30 -16.41
CA ILE A 178 -7.15 -22.90 -16.37
C ILE A 178 -8.42 -22.11 -16.11
N THR A 179 -8.40 -21.24 -15.11
CA THR A 179 -9.49 -20.28 -14.91
C THR A 179 -9.00 -18.91 -15.36
N VAL A 180 -9.73 -18.27 -16.30
CA VAL A 180 -9.42 -16.93 -16.81
C VAL A 180 -10.49 -15.97 -16.35
N MET A 181 -10.09 -14.89 -15.68
CA MET A 181 -10.97 -13.81 -15.25
C MET A 181 -10.71 -12.56 -16.10
N LEU A 182 -11.77 -12.04 -16.72
CA LEU A 182 -11.73 -10.84 -17.55
C LEU A 182 -12.61 -9.78 -16.91
N VAL A 183 -12.06 -8.60 -16.63
CA VAL A 183 -12.78 -7.50 -15.97
C VAL A 183 -13.05 -6.39 -16.98
N TRP A 184 -14.31 -6.02 -17.16
CA TRP A 184 -14.77 -5.09 -18.19
C TRP A 184 -15.30 -3.77 -17.61
N GLY A 185 -15.00 -2.65 -18.28
CA GLY A 185 -15.68 -1.35 -18.12
C GLY A 185 -15.92 -0.87 -16.66
N GLY A 186 -14.98 -1.12 -15.76
CA GLY A 186 -15.05 -0.73 -14.34
C GLY A 186 -14.69 0.74 -14.06
N GLY A 187 -14.71 1.13 -12.78
CA GLY A 187 -14.14 2.38 -12.29
C GLY A 187 -14.70 3.68 -12.90
N GLU A 188 -13.79 4.50 -13.44
CA GLU A 188 -14.04 5.86 -13.96
C GLU A 188 -14.82 5.87 -15.29
N PHE A 189 -15.02 4.71 -15.93
CA PHE A 189 -15.68 4.58 -17.24
C PHE A 189 -17.22 4.48 -17.16
N GLY A 190 -17.83 4.90 -16.06
CA GLY A 190 -19.28 5.12 -15.99
C GLY A 190 -20.12 3.93 -15.48
N GLY A 191 -19.49 2.88 -14.92
CA GLY A 191 -20.21 1.77 -14.28
C GLY A 191 -20.91 0.81 -15.26
N ARG A 192 -21.34 -0.33 -14.70
CA ARG A 192 -21.80 -1.55 -15.40
C ARG A 192 -22.69 -1.24 -16.63
N GLN A 193 -22.36 -1.88 -17.77
CA GLN A 193 -23.28 -2.30 -18.85
C GLN A 193 -23.07 -1.79 -20.30
N ALA A 194 -21.88 -1.32 -20.72
CA ALA A 194 -21.71 -1.00 -22.14
C ALA A 194 -20.36 -1.34 -22.77
N LEU A 195 -19.33 -1.76 -22.04
CA LEU A 195 -17.96 -1.87 -22.58
C LEU A 195 -17.37 -3.27 -22.39
N MET A 196 -18.15 -4.29 -22.71
CA MET A 196 -17.77 -5.70 -22.60
C MET A 196 -17.64 -6.33 -24.00
N ALA A 197 -16.67 -7.24 -24.16
CA ALA A 197 -16.54 -8.02 -25.39
C ALA A 197 -17.78 -8.89 -25.62
N GLY A 198 -18.17 -9.05 -26.88
CA GLY A 198 -19.38 -9.79 -27.25
C GLY A 198 -19.07 -11.24 -27.60
N ASP A 199 -18.22 -11.47 -28.58
CA ASP A 199 -17.86 -12.82 -29.07
C ASP A 199 -16.34 -13.01 -28.98
N TYR A 200 -15.91 -14.01 -28.20
CA TYR A 200 -14.49 -14.27 -28.00
C TYR A 200 -14.17 -15.73 -27.68
N GLN A 201 -12.92 -16.11 -27.92
CA GLN A 201 -12.37 -17.43 -27.62
C GLN A 201 -11.04 -17.32 -26.89
N VAL A 202 -10.78 -18.24 -25.96
CA VAL A 202 -9.54 -18.33 -25.21
C VAL A 202 -8.73 -19.55 -25.66
N PHE A 203 -7.50 -19.30 -26.08
CA PHE A 203 -6.53 -20.30 -26.48
C PHE A 203 -5.36 -20.37 -25.50
N GLY A 204 -4.85 -21.57 -25.25
CA GLY A 204 -3.49 -21.73 -24.74
C GLY A 204 -2.49 -21.45 -25.86
N ILE A 205 -1.33 -20.87 -25.56
CA ILE A 205 -0.25 -20.76 -26.55
C ILE A 205 0.96 -21.58 -26.12
N SER A 206 1.68 -22.13 -27.09
CA SER A 206 3.08 -22.54 -26.93
C SER A 206 3.96 -21.85 -27.95
N GLY A 207 5.27 -21.75 -27.68
CA GLY A 207 6.19 -20.97 -28.50
C GLY A 207 6.23 -19.49 -28.12
N ILE A 208 6.64 -18.64 -29.05
CA ILE A 208 6.86 -17.20 -28.83
C ILE A 208 5.73 -16.39 -29.46
N ASP A 209 5.11 -15.53 -28.66
CA ASP A 209 4.11 -14.54 -29.10
C ASP A 209 4.60 -13.75 -30.33
N ASP A 210 3.70 -13.56 -31.31
CA ASP A 210 3.95 -12.79 -32.52
C ASP A 210 3.82 -11.26 -32.30
N GLY A 211 3.24 -10.84 -31.16
CA GLY A 211 3.10 -9.45 -30.76
C GLY A 211 4.38 -8.81 -30.23
N SER A 212 4.35 -7.49 -30.08
CA SER A 212 5.45 -6.70 -29.51
C SER A 212 4.92 -5.64 -28.56
N THR A 213 5.62 -5.43 -27.45
CA THR A 213 5.40 -4.28 -26.54
C THR A 213 6.14 -3.03 -27.01
N ILE A 214 6.99 -3.16 -28.03
CA ILE A 214 7.76 -2.06 -28.60
C ILE A 214 6.88 -1.35 -29.64
N PRO A 215 6.66 -0.02 -29.55
CA PRO A 215 5.90 0.72 -30.54
C PRO A 215 6.43 0.53 -31.96
N GLU A 216 5.55 0.49 -32.95
CA GLU A 216 5.91 0.23 -34.35
C GLU A 216 6.98 1.21 -34.86
N ALA A 217 6.84 2.50 -34.56
CA ALA A 217 7.82 3.52 -34.91
C ALA A 217 9.24 3.19 -34.39
N ILE A 218 9.34 2.63 -33.18
CA ILE A 218 10.62 2.20 -32.60
C ILE A 218 11.13 0.91 -33.27
N GLN A 219 10.25 -0.02 -33.62
CA GLN A 219 10.61 -1.22 -34.40
C GLN A 219 11.22 -0.83 -35.75
N THR A 220 10.60 0.11 -36.48
CA THR A 220 11.12 0.62 -37.76
C THR A 220 12.52 1.21 -37.60
N ILE A 221 12.75 1.99 -36.54
CA ILE A 221 14.08 2.55 -36.27
C ILE A 221 15.09 1.45 -35.93
N LEU A 222 14.69 0.44 -35.15
CA LEU A 222 15.55 -0.69 -34.80
C LEU A 222 15.92 -1.54 -36.03
N ALA A 223 15.07 -1.60 -37.06
CA ALA A 223 15.38 -2.29 -38.32
C ALA A 223 16.45 -1.57 -39.15
N VAL A 224 16.64 -0.25 -38.97
CA VAL A 224 17.72 0.50 -39.61
C VAL A 224 19.05 0.19 -38.93
N GLU A 225 20.08 -0.09 -39.73
CA GLU A 225 21.46 -0.32 -39.27
C GLU A 225 21.94 0.86 -38.41
N PRO A 226 22.55 0.63 -37.23
CA PRO A 226 22.92 1.70 -36.29
C PRO A 226 23.72 2.85 -36.91
N ALA A 227 24.61 2.56 -37.86
CA ALA A 227 25.44 3.56 -38.55
C ALA A 227 24.66 4.45 -39.55
N LYS A 228 23.46 4.03 -39.97
CA LYS A 228 22.61 4.71 -40.95
C LYS A 228 21.45 5.50 -40.32
N ARG A 229 21.30 5.44 -38.99
CA ARG A 229 20.23 6.15 -38.28
C ARG A 229 20.52 7.64 -38.22
N ASP A 230 19.53 8.46 -38.60
CA ASP A 230 19.63 9.91 -38.48
C ASP A 230 19.55 10.39 -37.01
N ALA A 231 19.77 11.69 -36.78
CA ALA A 231 19.77 12.27 -35.44
C ALA A 231 18.40 12.19 -34.73
N ALA A 232 17.29 12.26 -35.48
CA ALA A 232 15.95 12.20 -34.94
C ALA A 232 15.63 10.77 -34.47
N GLN A 233 15.98 9.76 -35.27
CA GLN A 233 15.86 8.35 -34.96
C GLN A 233 16.69 7.95 -33.73
N GLN A 234 17.94 8.43 -33.64
CA GLN A 234 18.77 8.20 -32.46
C GLN A 234 18.19 8.85 -31.20
N THR A 235 17.60 10.05 -31.34
CA THR A 235 16.96 10.75 -30.23
C THR A 235 15.69 10.01 -29.78
N ALA A 236 14.83 9.59 -30.70
CA ALA A 236 13.63 8.82 -30.41
C ALA A 236 13.96 7.50 -29.67
N LEU A 237 14.99 6.77 -30.10
CA LEU A 237 15.44 5.57 -29.39
C LEU A 237 15.94 5.86 -27.97
N LYS A 238 16.70 6.94 -27.77
CA LYS A 238 17.19 7.33 -26.43
C LYS A 238 16.03 7.71 -25.51
N VAL A 239 15.08 8.48 -26.02
CA VAL A 239 13.87 8.88 -25.27
C VAL A 239 13.07 7.65 -24.89
N TYR A 240 12.77 6.77 -25.84
CA TYR A 240 12.04 5.53 -25.57
C TYR A 240 12.78 4.64 -24.57
N TYR A 241 14.08 4.39 -24.78
CA TYR A 241 14.87 3.59 -23.85
C TYR A 241 14.87 4.21 -22.44
N SER A 242 14.92 5.54 -22.31
CA SER A 242 14.88 6.20 -21.00
C SER A 242 13.57 5.94 -20.23
N GLN A 243 12.47 5.67 -20.93
CA GLN A 243 11.16 5.37 -20.33
C GLN A 243 11.08 3.93 -19.81
N ILE A 244 11.89 3.00 -20.34
CA ILE A 244 11.82 1.56 -19.99
C ILE A 244 13.08 1.03 -19.30
N ALA A 245 14.20 1.77 -19.36
CA ALA A 245 15.49 1.36 -18.86
C ALA A 245 15.42 0.95 -17.37
N PRO A 246 15.82 -0.28 -16.99
CA PRO A 246 15.80 -0.74 -15.60
C PRO A 246 16.60 0.18 -14.67
N GLU A 247 17.74 0.70 -15.13
CA GLU A 247 18.62 1.60 -14.38
C GLU A 247 17.97 2.94 -14.02
N LEU A 248 16.96 3.37 -14.79
CA LEU A 248 16.23 4.63 -14.57
C LEU A 248 14.88 4.43 -13.87
N LYS A 249 14.52 3.21 -13.47
CA LYS A 249 13.22 2.90 -12.84
C LYS A 249 12.94 3.79 -11.63
N ASN A 250 13.88 3.90 -10.70
CA ASN A 250 13.73 4.73 -9.51
C ASN A 250 13.70 6.23 -9.83
N THR A 251 14.50 6.68 -10.81
CA THR A 251 14.45 8.07 -11.28
C THR A 251 13.08 8.41 -11.86
N ARG A 252 12.44 7.48 -12.60
CA ARG A 252 11.08 7.66 -13.09
C ARG A 252 10.06 7.73 -11.96
N TYR A 253 10.20 6.90 -10.91
CA TYR A 253 9.35 7.01 -9.72
C TYR A 253 9.51 8.37 -9.03
N GLN A 254 10.74 8.84 -8.83
CA GLN A 254 11.01 10.15 -8.27
C GLN A 254 10.41 11.27 -9.12
N LEU A 255 10.59 11.22 -10.45
CA LEU A 255 10.02 12.20 -11.36
C LEU A 255 8.49 12.22 -11.28
N SER A 256 7.85 11.05 -11.30
CA SER A 256 6.40 10.92 -11.16
C SER A 256 5.89 11.49 -9.83
N ASN A 257 6.54 11.14 -8.71
CA ASN A 257 6.19 11.68 -7.40
C ASN A 257 6.36 13.21 -7.34
N LEU A 258 7.41 13.76 -7.96
CA LEU A 258 7.64 15.22 -8.03
C LEU A 258 6.60 15.92 -8.89
N GLN A 259 6.19 15.31 -10.01
CA GLN A 259 5.13 15.83 -10.88
C GLN A 259 3.78 15.85 -10.16
N GLU A 260 3.42 14.76 -9.48
CA GLU A 260 2.22 14.67 -8.66
C GLU A 260 2.24 15.70 -7.54
N ARG A 261 3.38 15.84 -6.85
CA ARG A 261 3.56 16.86 -5.80
C ARG A 261 3.37 18.26 -6.35
N ARG A 262 3.96 18.56 -7.51
CA ARG A 262 3.79 19.87 -8.17
C ARG A 262 2.30 20.10 -8.42
N LYS A 263 1.61 19.13 -9.03
CA LYS A 263 0.17 19.17 -9.30
C LYS A 263 -0.64 19.48 -8.03
N MET A 264 -0.40 18.76 -6.94
CA MET A 264 -1.09 18.99 -5.66
C MET A 264 -0.87 20.39 -5.06
N LEU A 265 0.26 21.04 -5.37
CA LEU A 265 0.60 22.36 -4.87
C LEU A 265 0.13 23.50 -5.78
N THR A 266 -0.02 23.24 -7.08
CA THR A 266 -0.32 24.26 -8.09
C THR A 266 -1.76 24.24 -8.57
N ASP A 267 -2.40 23.08 -8.57
CA ASP A 267 -3.74 22.93 -9.14
C ASP A 267 -4.80 23.34 -8.13
N SER A 268 -5.85 23.99 -8.60
CA SER A 268 -7.05 24.25 -7.80
C SER A 268 -7.71 22.93 -7.44
N PHE A 269 -8.06 22.76 -6.17
CA PHE A 269 -8.88 21.64 -5.70
C PHE A 269 -10.16 22.16 -5.05
N GLU A 270 -11.25 21.45 -5.25
CA GLU A 270 -12.50 21.69 -4.55
C GLU A 270 -12.53 20.86 -3.26
N THR A 271 -13.16 21.39 -2.22
CA THR A 271 -13.35 20.67 -0.96
C THR A 271 -14.78 20.80 -0.49
N MET A 272 -15.32 19.69 0.00
CA MET A 272 -16.67 19.67 0.57
C MET A 272 -16.63 20.38 1.92
N VAL A 273 -17.33 21.51 2.01
CA VAL A 273 -17.55 22.22 3.28
C VAL A 273 -18.92 21.88 3.82
N MET A 274 -19.00 21.63 5.14
CA MET A 274 -20.31 21.49 5.79
C MET A 274 -20.98 22.86 5.87
N ASN A 275 -22.21 22.97 5.39
CA ASN A 275 -23.02 24.18 5.48
C ASN A 275 -24.39 23.87 6.10
N THR A 276 -25.02 24.88 6.68
CA THR A 276 -26.38 24.77 7.21
C THR A 276 -27.35 24.71 6.04
N ALA A 277 -28.18 23.67 6.01
CA ALA A 277 -29.23 23.55 4.99
C ALA A 277 -30.26 24.69 5.14
N ALA A 278 -30.77 25.20 4.02
CA ALA A 278 -31.80 26.26 4.03
C ALA A 278 -33.05 25.87 4.83
N LYS A 279 -33.39 24.57 4.85
CA LYS A 279 -34.36 23.98 5.76
C LYS A 279 -33.68 22.86 6.56
N PRO A 280 -33.34 23.09 7.84
CA PRO A 280 -32.77 22.06 8.70
C PRO A 280 -33.71 20.85 8.80
N ARG A 281 -33.12 19.65 8.95
CA ARG A 281 -33.90 18.42 9.16
C ARG A 281 -34.49 18.42 10.56
N GLU A 282 -35.77 18.04 10.67
CA GLU A 282 -36.37 17.74 11.96
C GLU A 282 -35.73 16.46 12.53
N THR A 283 -35.40 16.48 13.81
CA THR A 283 -34.75 15.36 14.51
C THR A 283 -35.62 14.93 15.69
N PHE A 284 -35.72 13.63 15.92
CA PHE A 284 -36.58 13.05 16.95
C PHE A 284 -35.80 12.07 17.82
N ILE A 285 -36.17 11.96 19.09
CA ILE A 285 -35.82 10.81 19.92
C ILE A 285 -36.58 9.61 19.35
N LEU A 286 -35.88 8.51 19.13
CA LEU A 286 -36.45 7.28 18.57
C LEU A 286 -36.85 6.33 19.70
N ASP A 287 -37.98 5.64 19.56
CA ASP A 287 -38.34 4.59 20.52
C ASP A 287 -37.33 3.44 20.42
N ARG A 288 -36.53 3.27 21.50
CA ARG A 288 -35.45 2.29 21.59
C ARG A 288 -34.47 2.31 20.39
N GLY A 289 -34.32 3.46 19.71
CA GLY A 289 -33.44 3.62 18.56
C GLY A 289 -33.99 3.11 17.22
N GLN A 290 -35.26 2.70 17.13
CA GLN A 290 -35.88 2.27 15.87
C GLN A 290 -36.08 3.45 14.92
N TYR A 291 -35.48 3.39 13.73
CA TYR A 291 -35.39 4.51 12.79
C TYR A 291 -36.76 4.97 12.24
N ASP A 292 -37.76 4.09 12.28
CA ASP A 292 -39.12 4.32 11.80
C ASP A 292 -40.11 4.68 12.92
N GLN A 293 -39.65 4.82 14.17
CA GLN A 293 -40.48 5.17 15.33
C GLN A 293 -40.03 6.48 15.99
N PRO A 294 -40.23 7.63 15.32
CA PRO A 294 -39.96 8.93 15.91
C PRO A 294 -40.95 9.23 17.04
N THR A 295 -40.43 9.79 18.15
CA THR A 295 -41.24 10.18 19.31
C THR A 295 -41.18 11.70 19.50
N VAL A 296 -40.29 12.18 20.36
CA VAL A 296 -40.18 13.59 20.75
C VAL A 296 -39.26 14.32 19.79
N GLN A 297 -39.75 15.37 19.14
CA GLN A 297 -38.90 16.26 18.35
C GLN A 297 -37.92 16.99 19.29
N VAL A 298 -36.66 17.07 18.88
CA VAL A 298 -35.59 17.76 19.63
C VAL A 298 -35.00 18.90 18.82
N SER A 299 -34.54 19.92 19.54
CA SER A 299 -33.78 21.03 18.99
C SER A 299 -32.31 20.92 19.35
N THR A 300 -31.49 21.75 18.70
CA THR A 300 -30.06 21.88 19.02
C THR A 300 -29.86 22.44 20.42
N GLY A 301 -28.94 21.86 21.18
CA GLY A 301 -28.60 22.31 22.52
C GLY A 301 -27.47 21.49 23.12
N VAL A 302 -27.23 21.68 24.41
CA VAL A 302 -26.27 20.90 25.22
C VAL A 302 -27.06 20.00 26.18
N PRO A 303 -26.45 18.93 26.73
CA PRO A 303 -27.12 18.08 27.70
C PRO A 303 -27.65 18.90 28.89
N GLY A 304 -28.95 18.80 29.19
CA GLY A 304 -29.62 19.70 30.15
C GLY A 304 -29.17 19.56 31.62
N PHE A 305 -28.39 18.53 31.95
CA PHE A 305 -27.76 18.37 33.27
C PHE A 305 -26.41 19.10 33.38
N LEU A 306 -25.93 19.71 32.29
CA LEU A 306 -24.75 20.55 32.22
C LEU A 306 -25.17 22.03 32.07
N PRO A 307 -24.26 22.99 32.31
CA PRO A 307 -24.53 24.41 32.06
C PRO A 307 -25.04 24.63 30.63
N GLY A 308 -26.08 25.44 30.47
CA GLY A 308 -26.64 25.76 29.16
C GLY A 308 -25.68 26.53 28.25
N LEU A 309 -26.07 26.68 26.98
CA LEU A 309 -25.42 27.65 26.09
C LEU A 309 -25.71 29.07 26.60
N PRO A 310 -24.78 30.04 26.38
CA PRO A 310 -25.08 31.45 26.61
C PRO A 310 -26.36 31.87 25.87
N GLU A 311 -27.17 32.76 26.46
CA GLU A 311 -28.51 33.11 25.94
C GLU A 311 -28.53 33.56 24.47
N GLN A 312 -27.44 34.15 23.98
CA GLN A 312 -27.31 34.65 22.61
C GLN A 312 -26.47 33.74 21.69
N ALA A 313 -25.97 32.62 22.20
CA ALA A 313 -25.17 31.71 21.40
C ALA A 313 -26.06 30.99 20.36
N PRO A 314 -25.68 30.95 19.09
CA PRO A 314 -26.45 30.24 18.08
C PRO A 314 -26.45 28.73 18.37
N GLY A 315 -27.55 28.02 18.13
CA GLY A 315 -27.64 26.56 18.32
C GLY A 315 -26.87 25.75 17.26
N ASN A 316 -25.64 26.14 16.91
CA ASN A 316 -24.87 25.53 15.84
C ASN A 316 -23.59 24.84 16.36
N ARG A 317 -22.85 24.17 15.47
CA ARG A 317 -21.64 23.43 15.84
C ARG A 317 -20.52 24.32 16.36
N LEU A 318 -20.45 25.58 15.91
CA LEU A 318 -19.44 26.53 16.39
C LEU A 318 -19.69 26.88 17.86
N ALA A 319 -20.93 27.22 18.23
CA ALA A 319 -21.27 27.50 19.62
C ALA A 319 -21.05 26.29 20.54
N LEU A 320 -21.35 25.07 20.07
CA LEU A 320 -21.03 23.86 20.83
C LEU A 320 -19.52 23.70 21.04
N ALA A 321 -18.72 23.98 20.00
CA ALA A 321 -17.26 23.92 20.11
C ALA A 321 -16.71 24.97 21.10
N GLU A 322 -17.19 26.21 21.02
CA GLU A 322 -16.83 27.30 21.95
C GLU A 322 -17.26 27.00 23.38
N TRP A 323 -18.44 26.40 23.58
CA TRP A 323 -18.91 25.96 24.89
C TRP A 323 -18.04 24.83 25.46
N LEU A 324 -17.70 23.83 24.65
CA LEU A 324 -16.82 22.72 25.04
C LEU A 324 -15.41 23.19 25.41
N THR A 325 -14.88 24.19 24.72
CA THR A 325 -13.53 24.73 24.94
C THR A 325 -13.52 26.02 25.78
N SER A 326 -14.64 26.37 26.41
CA SER A 326 -14.73 27.55 27.27
C SER A 326 -13.85 27.41 28.51
N ARG A 327 -13.37 28.53 29.06
CA ARG A 327 -12.62 28.56 30.33
C ARG A 327 -13.45 27.97 31.48
N GLU A 328 -14.76 28.06 31.37
CA GLU A 328 -15.73 27.68 32.40
C GLU A 328 -15.97 26.16 32.39
N ASN A 329 -15.46 25.47 31.37
CA ASN A 329 -15.43 24.01 31.29
C ASN A 329 -14.00 23.49 31.54
N PRO A 330 -13.64 23.15 32.79
CA PRO A 330 -12.30 22.66 33.11
C PRO A 330 -12.03 21.22 32.61
N LEU A 331 -13.06 20.49 32.16
CA LEU A 331 -12.91 19.08 31.82
C LEU A 331 -12.10 18.90 30.53
N THR A 332 -12.34 19.74 29.53
CA THR A 332 -11.73 19.60 28.20
C THR A 332 -10.21 19.71 28.27
N THR A 333 -9.68 20.69 29.00
CA THR A 333 -8.24 20.90 29.14
C THR A 333 -7.60 19.83 30.01
N ARG A 334 -8.24 19.44 31.13
CA ARG A 334 -7.78 18.31 31.98
C ARG A 334 -7.68 17.00 31.20
N VAL A 335 -8.71 16.66 30.42
CA VAL A 335 -8.71 15.44 29.60
C VAL A 335 -7.63 15.51 28.52
N ALA A 336 -7.47 16.66 27.85
CA ALA A 336 -6.45 16.84 26.81
C ALA A 336 -5.02 16.66 27.36
N VAL A 337 -4.67 17.36 28.45
CA VAL A 337 -3.32 17.25 29.03
C VAL A 337 -3.06 15.88 29.64
N ASN A 338 -4.08 15.21 30.19
CA ASN A 338 -3.94 13.84 30.67
C ASN A 338 -3.63 12.86 29.53
N ARG A 339 -4.21 13.07 28.34
CA ARG A 339 -3.87 12.28 27.14
C ARG A 339 -2.45 12.56 26.64
N PHE A 340 -2.02 13.81 26.63
CA PHE A 340 -0.62 14.14 26.30
C PHE A 340 0.34 13.51 27.30
N TRP A 341 0.00 13.53 28.58
CA TRP A 341 0.75 12.86 29.62
C TRP A 341 0.81 11.34 29.39
N GLU A 342 -0.33 10.69 29.12
CA GLU A 342 -0.40 9.26 28.81
C GLU A 342 0.48 8.89 27.61
N MET A 343 0.50 9.71 26.55
CA MET A 343 1.37 9.46 25.38
C MET A 343 2.86 9.48 25.74
N LEU A 344 3.26 10.29 26.72
CA LEU A 344 4.65 10.50 27.12
C LEU A 344 5.12 9.55 28.24
N PHE A 345 4.24 9.23 29.19
CA PHE A 345 4.53 8.40 30.36
C PHE A 345 3.93 7.00 30.30
N GLY A 346 3.13 6.71 29.28
CA GLY A 346 2.48 5.42 29.06
C GLY A 346 1.17 5.24 29.81
N GLN A 347 0.97 5.99 30.90
CA GLN A 347 -0.25 6.04 31.71
C GLN A 347 -0.58 7.51 32.05
N GLY A 348 -1.86 7.89 32.03
CA GLY A 348 -2.30 9.23 32.43
C GLY A 348 -2.18 9.46 33.95
N ILE A 349 -2.19 10.73 34.36
CA ILE A 349 -2.35 11.14 35.76
C ILE A 349 -3.66 10.60 36.34
N VAL A 350 -4.71 10.64 35.51
CA VAL A 350 -5.93 9.83 35.65
C VAL A 350 -5.76 8.61 34.76
N SER A 351 -5.75 7.41 35.35
CA SER A 351 -5.51 6.16 34.64
C SER A 351 -6.68 5.75 33.74
N THR A 352 -7.91 6.10 34.11
CA THR A 352 -9.11 5.89 33.29
C THR A 352 -9.27 7.03 32.27
N THR A 353 -8.50 7.02 31.20
CA THR A 353 -8.50 8.13 30.23
C THR A 353 -9.82 8.31 29.46
N ALA A 354 -10.74 7.33 29.57
CA ALA A 354 -12.10 7.39 29.05
C ALA A 354 -13.13 7.98 30.04
N ASP A 355 -12.81 8.04 31.33
CA ASP A 355 -13.76 8.39 32.38
C ASP A 355 -13.11 9.27 33.45
N PHE A 356 -13.51 10.55 33.45
CA PHE A 356 -13.16 11.57 34.45
C PHE A 356 -14.31 11.82 35.44
N GLY A 357 -15.38 11.01 35.35
CA GLY A 357 -16.52 11.05 36.23
C GLY A 357 -16.33 10.19 37.48
N SER A 358 -17.43 9.91 38.18
CA SER A 358 -17.42 9.19 39.47
C SER A 358 -17.06 7.71 39.37
N GLN A 359 -17.09 7.12 38.17
CA GLN A 359 -16.66 5.74 37.93
C GLN A 359 -15.20 5.66 37.43
N GLY A 360 -14.56 6.81 37.23
CA GLY A 360 -13.14 6.91 36.89
C GLY A 360 -12.23 6.87 38.13
N ASP A 361 -10.95 6.63 37.90
CA ASP A 361 -9.93 6.74 38.92
C ASP A 361 -9.69 8.22 39.30
N PRO A 362 -9.42 8.54 40.58
CA PRO A 362 -8.96 9.87 40.95
C PRO A 362 -7.57 10.16 40.36
N PRO A 363 -7.25 11.44 40.07
CA PRO A 363 -5.91 11.82 39.62
C PRO A 363 -4.87 11.52 40.71
N THR A 364 -3.75 10.90 40.33
CA THR A 364 -2.64 10.65 41.28
C THR A 364 -2.01 11.96 41.78
N HIS A 365 -1.96 12.97 40.91
CA HIS A 365 -1.38 14.29 41.19
C HIS A 365 -2.35 15.41 40.74
N PRO A 366 -3.41 15.70 41.53
CA PRO A 366 -4.47 16.64 41.13
C PRO A 366 -3.94 18.06 40.85
N ALA A 367 -3.06 18.58 41.72
CA ALA A 367 -2.51 19.93 41.55
C ALA A 367 -1.66 20.06 40.27
N LEU A 368 -0.94 19.00 39.89
CA LEU A 368 -0.17 18.98 38.65
C LEU A 368 -1.09 18.97 37.41
N LEU A 369 -2.13 18.13 37.45
CA LEU A 369 -3.13 18.07 36.38
C LEU A 369 -3.80 19.43 36.18
N ASP A 370 -4.22 20.07 37.26
CA ASP A 370 -4.85 21.39 37.22
C ASP A 370 -3.90 22.46 36.69
N TRP A 371 -2.65 22.46 37.14
CA TRP A 371 -1.64 23.40 36.65
C TRP A 371 -1.38 23.24 35.15
N LEU A 372 -1.22 22.00 34.66
CA LEU A 372 -1.04 21.72 33.23
C LEU A 372 -2.26 22.13 32.41
N ALA A 373 -3.47 21.89 32.92
CA ALA A 373 -4.72 22.22 32.24
C ALA A 373 -4.90 23.74 32.11
N VAL A 374 -4.62 24.50 33.17
CA VAL A 374 -4.65 25.98 33.14
C VAL A 374 -3.58 26.53 32.20
N GLU A 375 -2.34 26.04 32.30
CA GLU A 375 -1.26 26.44 31.41
C GLU A 375 -1.61 26.19 29.93
N PHE A 376 -2.21 25.04 29.61
CA PHE A 376 -2.59 24.71 28.24
C PHE A 376 -3.61 25.68 27.67
N TYR A 377 -4.60 26.05 28.48
CA TYR A 377 -5.61 27.02 28.12
C TYR A 377 -5.04 28.43 27.93
N GLU A 378 -4.29 28.92 28.93
CA GLU A 378 -3.78 30.31 28.96
C GLU A 378 -2.72 30.57 27.88
N GLN A 379 -2.07 29.52 27.38
CA GLN A 379 -1.14 29.60 26.25
C GLN A 379 -1.83 29.37 24.89
N GLY A 380 -3.15 29.55 24.83
CA GLY A 380 -3.90 29.51 23.58
C GLY A 380 -3.97 28.13 22.93
N TRP A 381 -4.01 27.07 23.74
CA TRP A 381 -4.07 25.68 23.28
C TRP A 381 -2.84 25.23 22.49
N ASP A 382 -1.66 25.83 22.76
CA ASP A 382 -0.40 25.42 22.12
C ASP A 382 0.07 24.04 22.64
N VAL A 383 -0.20 23.02 21.82
CA VAL A 383 0.21 21.64 22.08
C VAL A 383 1.73 21.50 22.15
N LYS A 384 2.50 22.22 21.31
CA LYS A 384 3.97 22.12 21.33
C LYS A 384 4.54 22.72 22.60
N HIS A 385 3.95 23.80 23.10
CA HIS A 385 4.35 24.42 24.37
C HIS A 385 4.19 23.45 25.54
N ILE A 386 3.01 22.84 25.69
CA ILE A 386 2.76 21.87 26.78
C ILE A 386 3.65 20.64 26.65
N LEU A 387 3.77 20.06 25.45
CA LEU A 387 4.68 18.94 25.24
C LEU A 387 6.12 19.32 25.60
N ARG A 388 6.61 20.50 25.19
CA ARG A 388 7.94 20.98 25.57
C ARG A 388 8.09 21.12 27.08
N LYS A 389 7.11 21.71 27.78
CA LYS A 389 7.15 21.83 29.25
C LYS A 389 7.27 20.46 29.93
N ILE A 390 6.48 19.47 29.48
CA ILE A 390 6.54 18.12 30.04
C ILE A 390 7.89 17.46 29.73
N LEU A 391 8.34 17.49 28.46
CA LEU A 391 9.58 16.86 28.01
C LEU A 391 10.84 17.42 28.68
N LEU A 392 10.84 18.72 29.03
CA LEU A 392 11.95 19.37 29.72
C LEU A 392 11.89 19.27 31.25
N SER A 393 10.82 18.69 31.82
CA SER A 393 10.69 18.49 33.26
C SER A 393 11.77 17.55 33.80
N ALA A 394 12.07 17.67 35.10
CA ALA A 394 12.93 16.69 35.78
C ALA A 394 12.29 15.30 35.74
N THR A 395 10.97 15.22 35.95
CA THR A 395 10.18 13.99 35.96
C THR A 395 10.29 13.17 34.67
N TYR A 396 10.21 13.82 33.50
CA TYR A 396 10.31 13.12 32.21
C TYR A 396 11.74 12.65 31.90
N ARG A 397 12.75 13.34 32.44
CA ARG A 397 14.17 13.06 32.22
C ARG A 397 14.77 12.07 33.24
N GLN A 398 13.95 11.52 34.14
CA GLN A 398 14.39 10.50 35.08
C GLN A 398 14.85 9.23 34.35
N SER A 399 15.81 8.52 34.92
CA SER A 399 16.19 7.18 34.46
C SER A 399 15.06 6.19 34.71
N SER A 400 14.81 5.30 33.75
CA SER A 400 13.87 4.17 33.93
C SER A 400 14.46 3.04 34.77
N GLU A 401 15.74 3.11 35.14
CA GLU A 401 16.33 2.19 36.12
C GLU A 401 15.69 2.41 37.49
N GLY A 402 15.46 1.32 38.22
CA GLY A 402 14.87 1.37 39.55
C GLY A 402 15.38 0.21 40.40
N THR A 403 15.52 0.44 41.70
CA THR A 403 15.87 -0.61 42.64
C THR A 403 14.71 -1.62 42.76
N PRO A 404 14.97 -2.87 43.19
CA PRO A 404 13.91 -3.86 43.41
C PRO A 404 12.79 -3.34 44.31
N GLU A 405 13.11 -2.49 45.30
CA GLU A 405 12.15 -1.85 46.20
C GLU A 405 11.23 -0.89 45.45
N LEU A 406 11.76 -0.03 44.58
CA LEU A 406 10.95 0.88 43.76
C LEU A 406 9.99 0.13 42.82
N TRP A 407 10.45 -0.98 42.23
CA TRP A 407 9.61 -1.84 41.39
C TRP A 407 8.52 -2.54 42.18
N LYS A 408 8.77 -2.87 43.45
CA LYS A 408 7.81 -3.50 44.35
C LYS A 408 6.77 -2.51 44.88
N GLU A 409 7.19 -1.30 45.25
CA GLU A 409 6.31 -0.29 45.85
C GLU A 409 5.45 0.45 44.81
N ASP A 410 6.01 0.73 43.63
CA ASP A 410 5.29 1.38 42.54
C ASP A 410 5.46 0.63 41.22
N PRO A 411 4.89 -0.57 41.07
CA PRO A 411 5.07 -1.40 39.88
C PRO A 411 4.56 -0.74 38.60
N GLN A 412 3.55 0.13 38.70
CA GLN A 412 2.93 0.84 37.57
C GLN A 412 3.53 2.22 37.31
N ASN A 413 4.49 2.66 38.12
CA ASN A 413 5.10 3.99 38.06
C ASN A 413 4.08 5.15 38.23
N ARG A 414 3.01 4.94 39.02
CA ARG A 414 1.94 5.93 39.27
C ARG A 414 2.42 7.12 40.10
N LEU A 415 3.41 6.90 40.96
CA LEU A 415 4.06 7.92 41.79
C LEU A 415 5.22 8.59 41.05
N LEU A 416 5.50 8.16 39.80
CA LEU A 416 6.54 8.73 38.94
C LEU A 416 7.93 8.64 39.58
N ALA A 417 8.17 7.59 40.36
CA ALA A 417 9.43 7.36 41.08
C ALA A 417 10.61 7.03 40.15
N ARG A 418 10.34 6.71 38.88
CA ARG A 418 11.32 6.44 37.84
C ARG A 418 10.85 6.94 36.47
N GLY A 419 11.75 6.90 35.49
CA GLY A 419 11.44 7.14 34.08
C GLY A 419 10.38 6.16 33.56
N ALA A 420 9.55 6.63 32.63
CA ALA A 420 8.52 5.81 32.03
C ALA A 420 9.12 4.82 31.03
N ARG A 421 8.84 3.53 31.24
CA ARG A 421 9.32 2.45 30.38
C ARG A 421 8.17 1.71 29.70
N PHE A 422 8.02 1.85 28.39
CA PHE A 422 6.97 1.14 27.64
C PHE A 422 7.26 1.04 26.13
N ARG A 423 6.76 -0.04 25.49
CA ARG A 423 6.88 -0.23 24.03
C ARG A 423 6.22 0.92 23.28
N LEU A 424 6.92 1.46 22.29
CA LEU A 424 6.41 2.46 21.35
C LEU A 424 5.24 1.89 20.52
N GLN A 425 4.34 2.76 20.08
CA GLN A 425 3.24 2.37 19.20
C GLN A 425 3.76 1.97 17.81
N ALA A 426 2.98 1.17 17.07
CA ALA A 426 3.32 0.68 15.73
C ALA A 426 3.86 1.77 14.79
N GLU A 427 3.15 2.90 14.73
CA GLU A 427 3.49 4.03 13.86
C GLU A 427 4.83 4.67 14.26
N ALA A 428 5.09 4.74 15.57
CA ALA A 428 6.33 5.31 16.11
C ALA A 428 7.53 4.38 15.88
N ILE A 429 7.37 3.07 16.02
CA ILE A 429 8.42 2.08 15.69
C ILE A 429 8.81 2.22 14.21
N ARG A 430 7.81 2.20 13.33
CA ARG A 430 8.04 2.35 11.88
C ARG A 430 8.70 3.68 11.54
N ASP A 431 8.18 4.80 12.06
CA ASP A 431 8.72 6.13 11.77
C ASP A 431 10.13 6.32 12.36
N ALA A 432 10.43 5.75 13.53
CA ALA A 432 11.76 5.78 14.14
C ALA A 432 12.78 5.00 13.29
N THR A 433 12.44 3.81 12.83
CA THR A 433 13.27 3.01 11.91
C THR A 433 13.56 3.77 10.62
N LEU A 434 12.54 4.38 10.01
CA LEU A 434 12.72 5.19 8.80
C LEU A 434 13.58 6.45 9.06
N LYS A 435 13.43 7.07 10.24
CA LYS A 435 14.22 8.26 10.60
C LYS A 435 15.70 7.91 10.78
N VAL A 436 15.99 6.90 11.59
CA VAL A 436 17.37 6.47 11.89
C VAL A 436 18.07 5.93 10.64
N SER A 437 17.35 5.28 9.73
CA SER A 437 17.91 4.86 8.44
C SER A 437 18.12 6.00 7.44
N GLY A 438 17.56 7.20 7.68
CA GLY A 438 17.61 8.32 6.75
C GLY A 438 16.59 8.25 5.61
N LEU A 439 15.65 7.29 5.65
CA LEU A 439 14.61 7.12 4.62
C LEU A 439 13.39 8.00 4.84
N LEU A 440 13.12 8.45 6.07
CA LEU A 440 11.86 9.12 6.43
C LEU A 440 11.61 10.39 5.60
N VAL A 441 10.45 10.45 4.96
CA VAL A 441 9.96 11.65 4.27
C VAL A 441 9.06 12.46 5.21
N GLU A 442 9.58 13.57 5.72
CA GLU A 442 8.92 14.40 6.74
C GLU A 442 7.84 15.36 6.21
N ARG A 443 7.60 15.39 4.89
CA ARG A 443 6.60 16.28 4.27
C ARG A 443 5.22 16.09 4.91
N VAL A 444 4.54 17.21 5.19
CA VAL A 444 3.15 17.23 5.68
C VAL A 444 2.18 17.57 4.54
N GLY A 445 1.00 16.96 4.54
CA GLY A 445 -0.05 17.09 3.52
C GLY A 445 0.07 16.07 2.38
N GLY A 446 -0.90 16.08 1.46
CA GLY A 446 -1.00 15.14 0.35
C GLY A 446 -1.85 13.91 0.65
N ALA A 447 -2.11 13.11 -0.38
CA ALA A 447 -2.91 11.88 -0.27
C ALA A 447 -2.24 10.80 0.58
N SER A 448 -3.05 9.83 1.01
CA SER A 448 -2.55 8.60 1.63
C SER A 448 -1.72 7.79 0.64
N VAL A 449 -0.83 6.97 1.16
CA VAL A 449 0.10 6.12 0.40
C VAL A 449 -0.01 4.66 0.79
N ASN A 450 0.47 3.78 -0.09
CA ASN A 450 0.50 2.34 0.06
C ASN A 450 1.97 1.84 0.13
N PRO A 451 2.61 1.83 1.33
CA PRO A 451 3.96 1.28 1.51
C PRO A 451 4.05 -0.23 1.26
N TYR A 452 5.18 -0.85 1.57
CA TYR A 452 5.30 -2.31 1.48
C TYR A 452 4.23 -3.05 2.30
N GLN A 453 3.68 -4.11 1.70
CA GLN A 453 2.97 -5.17 2.40
C GLN A 453 3.09 -6.49 1.60
N PRO A 454 2.82 -7.64 2.23
CA PRO A 454 2.67 -8.90 1.50
C PRO A 454 1.58 -8.84 0.43
N GLU A 455 1.83 -9.51 -0.70
CA GLU A 455 0.86 -9.60 -1.79
C GLU A 455 -0.38 -10.40 -1.37
N GLY A 456 -1.52 -10.13 -2.04
CA GLY A 456 -2.73 -10.95 -1.91
C GLY A 456 -3.65 -10.67 -0.71
N LEU A 457 -3.19 -10.02 0.36
CA LEU A 457 -3.98 -9.81 1.59
C LEU A 457 -5.36 -9.15 1.35
N TRP A 458 -5.43 -8.17 0.45
CA TRP A 458 -6.70 -7.50 0.16
C TRP A 458 -7.60 -8.31 -0.77
N ARG A 459 -7.01 -9.20 -1.57
CA ARG A 459 -7.72 -10.03 -2.53
C ARG A 459 -8.52 -11.17 -1.88
N GLU A 460 -8.28 -11.47 -0.60
CA GLU A 460 -9.12 -12.38 0.19
C GLU A 460 -10.53 -11.82 0.44
N VAL A 461 -10.67 -10.49 0.51
CA VAL A 461 -11.96 -9.82 0.76
C VAL A 461 -12.66 -9.43 -0.54
N SER A 462 -11.90 -9.00 -1.56
CA SER A 462 -12.44 -8.69 -2.88
C SER A 462 -11.35 -8.73 -3.95
N HIS A 463 -11.64 -9.42 -5.05
CA HIS A 463 -10.62 -9.77 -6.04
C HIS A 463 -10.24 -8.62 -6.99
N TYR A 464 -11.22 -7.81 -7.43
CA TYR A 464 -11.06 -6.75 -8.44
C TYR A 464 -12.14 -5.67 -8.28
N GLY A 465 -11.96 -4.49 -8.89
CA GLY A 465 -13.00 -3.45 -8.91
C GLY A 465 -12.83 -2.35 -7.87
N SER A 466 -11.63 -1.79 -7.79
CA SER A 466 -11.25 -0.71 -6.89
C SER A 466 -11.52 0.67 -7.48
N SER A 467 -12.52 1.39 -6.96
CA SER A 467 -12.50 2.85 -7.04
C SER A 467 -11.59 3.43 -5.94
N PRO A 468 -11.14 4.69 -6.06
CA PRO A 468 -10.42 5.36 -4.97
C PRO A 468 -11.15 5.34 -3.62
N ALA A 469 -12.49 5.27 -3.62
CA ALA A 469 -13.32 5.21 -2.41
C ALA A 469 -13.61 3.77 -1.93
N THR A 470 -13.41 2.77 -2.78
CA THR A 470 -13.76 1.36 -2.51
C THR A 470 -12.61 0.44 -2.90
N ALA A 471 -11.39 0.78 -2.48
CA ALA A 471 -10.20 0.04 -2.88
C ALA A 471 -10.27 -1.43 -2.44
N GLN A 472 -10.38 -2.31 -3.42
CA GLN A 472 -10.51 -3.75 -3.27
C GLN A 472 -9.16 -4.47 -3.36
N VAL A 473 -8.24 -3.92 -4.16
CA VAL A 473 -6.91 -4.48 -4.36
C VAL A 473 -5.85 -3.52 -3.83
N PHE A 474 -4.79 -4.09 -3.27
CA PHE A 474 -3.64 -3.31 -2.86
C PHE A 474 -2.66 -3.21 -4.02
N VAL A 475 -2.27 -1.99 -4.37
CA VAL A 475 -1.16 -1.73 -5.28
C VAL A 475 -0.18 -0.84 -4.53
N GLN A 476 1.04 -1.37 -4.38
CA GLN A 476 2.11 -0.67 -3.70
C GLN A 476 2.45 0.62 -4.46
N ASP A 477 2.65 1.70 -3.71
CA ASP A 477 3.26 2.92 -4.24
C ASP A 477 4.77 2.72 -4.43
N HIS A 478 5.40 3.68 -5.11
CA HIS A 478 6.83 3.65 -5.40
C HIS A 478 7.50 4.98 -5.05
N GLY A 479 8.83 4.97 -4.94
CA GLY A 479 9.66 6.12 -4.65
C GLY A 479 9.49 6.64 -3.23
N GLU A 480 9.42 7.96 -3.06
CA GLU A 480 9.35 8.61 -1.74
C GLU A 480 8.09 8.21 -0.96
N LYS A 481 7.04 7.75 -1.67
CA LYS A 481 5.77 7.35 -1.07
C LYS A 481 5.90 6.16 -0.12
N LEU A 482 6.86 5.27 -0.36
CA LEU A 482 7.15 4.11 0.51
C LEU A 482 7.62 4.53 1.91
N TYR A 483 8.23 5.71 2.04
CA TYR A 483 8.92 6.16 3.25
C TYR A 483 8.23 7.36 3.92
N ARG A 484 6.97 7.63 3.56
CA ARG A 484 6.15 8.64 4.23
C ARG A 484 5.90 8.25 5.68
N ARG A 485 5.71 9.28 6.54
CA ARG A 485 5.25 9.09 7.92
C ARG A 485 4.03 8.19 7.96
N SER A 486 3.96 7.31 8.94
CA SER A 486 2.91 6.30 9.12
C SER A 486 1.50 6.90 9.20
N MET A 487 1.38 8.17 9.56
CA MET A 487 0.14 8.96 9.50
C MET A 487 -0.49 9.02 8.10
N TYR A 488 0.31 8.88 7.04
CA TYR A 488 -0.14 8.88 5.65
C TYR A 488 -0.37 7.48 5.07
N THR A 489 -0.07 6.41 5.80
CA THR A 489 -0.35 5.06 5.33
C THR A 489 -1.86 4.90 5.14
N TYR A 490 -2.28 4.32 4.02
CA TYR A 490 -3.69 4.03 3.77
C TYR A 490 -4.20 2.94 4.73
N TRP A 491 -5.40 3.14 5.27
CA TRP A 491 -6.04 2.21 6.20
C TRP A 491 -7.32 1.65 5.61
N LYS A 492 -7.27 0.39 5.14
CA LYS A 492 -8.49 -0.37 4.82
C LYS A 492 -9.04 -0.95 6.12
N ARG A 493 -10.26 -0.56 6.50
CA ARG A 493 -10.89 -0.99 7.76
C ARG A 493 -10.90 -2.51 7.95
N THR A 494 -11.13 -3.27 6.87
CA THR A 494 -11.20 -4.74 6.93
C THR A 494 -9.83 -5.43 6.85
N VAL A 495 -8.80 -4.76 6.33
CA VAL A 495 -7.44 -5.30 6.21
C VAL A 495 -6.43 -4.17 6.48
N PRO A 496 -6.19 -3.82 7.75
CA PRO A 496 -5.22 -2.81 8.14
C PRO A 496 -3.77 -3.15 7.72
N PRO A 497 -2.83 -2.20 7.76
CA PRO A 497 -1.42 -2.49 7.49
C PRO A 497 -0.89 -3.61 8.40
N PRO A 498 -0.40 -4.74 7.84
CA PRO A 498 -0.17 -5.97 8.61
C PRO A 498 0.95 -5.84 9.65
N ASN A 499 2.05 -5.17 9.30
CA ASN A 499 3.14 -4.93 10.25
C ASN A 499 2.67 -4.06 11.43
N MET A 500 1.86 -3.03 11.19
CA MET A 500 1.31 -2.19 12.25
C MET A 500 0.31 -2.97 13.13
N GLN A 501 -0.50 -3.84 12.51
CA GLN A 501 -1.42 -4.71 13.26
C GLN A 501 -0.67 -5.66 14.20
N THR A 502 0.47 -6.23 13.77
CA THR A 502 1.34 -7.05 14.64
C THR A 502 1.86 -6.26 15.84
N PHE A 503 2.04 -4.94 15.69
CA PHE A 503 2.41 -4.00 16.76
C PHE A 503 1.20 -3.34 17.45
N ASP A 504 0.10 -4.07 17.60
CA ASP A 504 -1.13 -3.69 18.31
C ASP A 504 -1.83 -2.44 17.75
N ALA A 505 -1.72 -2.17 16.45
CA ALA A 505 -2.46 -1.08 15.86
C ALA A 505 -3.96 -1.39 15.72
N PRO A 506 -4.84 -0.42 16.03
CA PRO A 506 -6.27 -0.67 16.13
C PRO A 506 -6.89 -0.90 14.76
N ASN A 507 -7.75 -1.91 14.61
CA ASN A 507 -8.36 -2.28 13.33
C ASN A 507 -9.40 -1.27 12.78
N ARG A 508 -9.67 -0.16 13.48
CA ARG A 508 -10.61 0.92 13.11
C ARG A 508 -12.07 0.47 12.90
N GLU A 509 -12.43 -0.74 13.32
CA GLU A 509 -13.81 -1.23 13.29
C GLU A 509 -14.61 -0.71 14.50
N VAL A 510 -13.91 -0.53 15.62
CA VAL A 510 -14.46 0.00 16.87
C VAL A 510 -13.65 1.20 17.34
N CYS A 511 -14.31 2.13 18.02
CA CYS A 511 -13.64 3.24 18.69
C CYS A 511 -12.91 2.70 19.93
N LEU A 512 -11.61 3.01 20.04
CA LEU A 512 -10.79 2.63 21.19
C LEU A 512 -10.27 3.88 21.88
N VAL A 513 -10.43 3.91 23.20
CA VAL A 513 -9.94 5.03 24.03
C VAL A 513 -8.51 4.81 24.49
N SER A 514 -8.10 3.54 24.68
CA SER A 514 -6.72 3.15 24.98
C SER A 514 -6.28 2.00 24.06
N ARG A 515 -4.98 1.96 23.76
CA ARG A 515 -4.37 0.94 22.89
C ARG A 515 -3.69 -0.12 23.75
N ALA A 516 -3.97 -1.39 23.46
CA ALA A 516 -3.23 -2.49 24.05
C ALA A 516 -1.75 -2.43 23.66
N ARG A 517 -0.88 -2.96 24.53
CA ARG A 517 0.56 -3.11 24.25
C ARG A 517 0.96 -4.52 24.62
N THR A 518 1.36 -5.29 23.63
CA THR A 518 1.89 -6.64 23.78
C THR A 518 3.34 -6.69 23.30
N ASN A 519 4.10 -7.64 23.82
CA ASN A 519 5.43 -7.99 23.33
C ASN A 519 5.38 -9.46 22.93
N THR A 520 5.45 -9.75 21.63
CA THR A 520 5.32 -11.13 21.12
C THR A 520 6.50 -11.49 20.22
N PRO A 521 6.88 -12.78 20.12
CA PRO A 521 7.94 -13.20 19.19
C PRO A 521 7.66 -12.83 17.73
N LEU A 522 6.39 -12.74 17.32
CA LEU A 522 6.00 -12.33 15.97
C LEU A 522 6.46 -10.91 15.65
N GLN A 523 6.43 -10.00 16.63
CA GLN A 523 6.91 -8.63 16.45
C GLN A 523 8.41 -8.58 16.15
N SER A 524 9.22 -9.39 16.83
CA SER A 524 10.65 -9.52 16.52
C SER A 524 10.86 -10.06 15.10
N LEU A 525 10.06 -11.03 14.65
CA LEU A 525 10.14 -11.55 13.29
C LEU A 525 9.75 -10.52 12.23
N VAL A 526 8.79 -9.63 12.50
CA VAL A 526 8.48 -8.51 11.59
C VAL A 526 9.71 -7.61 11.43
N LEU A 527 10.36 -7.20 12.51
CA LEU A 527 11.55 -6.33 12.44
C LEU A 527 12.73 -6.98 11.70
N LEU A 528 12.84 -8.31 11.72
CA LEU A 528 13.91 -9.05 11.03
C LEU A 528 13.62 -9.28 9.54
N ASN A 529 12.36 -9.44 9.15
CA ASN A 529 12.01 -10.04 7.85
C ASN A 529 11.14 -9.16 6.95
N ASP A 530 10.38 -8.22 7.51
CA ASP A 530 9.58 -7.31 6.69
C ASP A 530 10.52 -6.40 5.87
N VAL A 531 10.27 -6.34 4.55
CA VAL A 531 11.11 -5.64 3.56
C VAL A 531 11.41 -4.21 4.00
N GLN A 532 10.46 -3.53 4.64
CA GLN A 532 10.65 -2.16 5.06
C GLN A 532 11.73 -2.02 6.16
N PHE A 533 11.79 -2.97 7.09
CA PHE A 533 12.78 -2.96 8.18
C PHE A 533 14.15 -3.46 7.70
N VAL A 534 14.17 -4.43 6.79
CA VAL A 534 15.43 -4.91 6.19
C VAL A 534 16.07 -3.82 5.32
N GLU A 535 15.26 -3.16 4.49
CA GLU A 535 15.72 -2.04 3.67
C GLU A 535 16.21 -0.87 4.53
N ALA A 536 15.48 -0.52 5.60
CA ALA A 536 15.92 0.50 6.54
C ALA A 536 17.23 0.11 7.24
N SER A 537 17.39 -1.17 7.61
CA SER A 537 18.64 -1.68 8.19
C SER A 537 19.82 -1.51 7.23
N ARG A 538 19.61 -1.76 5.92
CA ARG A 538 20.62 -1.52 4.90
C ARG A 538 20.99 -0.04 4.78
N ASN A 539 20.00 0.84 4.67
CA ASN A 539 20.26 2.27 4.57
C ASN A 539 20.96 2.79 5.83
N TYR A 540 20.60 2.27 7.00
CA TYR A 540 21.29 2.60 8.24
C TYR A 540 22.74 2.11 8.26
N ALA A 541 23.01 0.90 7.76
CA ALA A 541 24.37 0.38 7.58
C ALA A 541 25.23 1.27 6.69
N GLU A 542 24.69 1.76 5.58
CA GLU A 542 25.40 2.70 4.70
C GLU A 542 25.72 4.01 5.43
N ARG A 543 24.80 4.53 6.24
CA ARG A 543 25.07 5.69 7.11
C ARG A 543 26.15 5.39 8.13
N ILE A 544 26.09 4.24 8.80
CA ILE A 544 27.12 3.82 9.77
C ILE A 544 28.51 3.81 9.12
N MET A 545 28.64 3.28 7.89
CA MET A 545 29.92 3.23 7.19
C MET A 545 30.45 4.60 6.76
N LYS A 546 29.56 5.54 6.42
CA LYS A 546 29.90 6.88 5.91
C LYS A 546 30.12 7.91 7.02
N GLU A 547 29.25 7.90 8.03
CA GLU A 547 29.18 8.91 9.10
C GLU A 547 29.90 8.43 10.37
N GLY A 548 30.02 7.12 10.59
CA GLY A 548 30.59 6.52 11.81
C GLY A 548 32.12 6.48 11.87
N GLY A 549 32.83 7.07 10.92
CA GLY A 549 34.29 7.10 10.87
C GLY A 549 34.94 5.81 10.36
N ALA A 550 36.26 5.73 10.50
CA ALA A 550 37.09 4.70 9.86
C ALA A 550 37.19 3.37 10.64
N GLY A 551 36.95 3.38 11.96
CA GLY A 551 37.11 2.20 12.82
C GLY A 551 35.80 1.46 13.10
N ILE A 552 35.88 0.17 13.41
CA ILE A 552 34.71 -0.63 13.83
C ILE A 552 34.08 -0.02 15.09
N GLU A 553 34.90 0.32 16.08
CA GLU A 553 34.41 0.89 17.34
C GLU A 553 33.74 2.25 17.14
N SER A 554 34.31 3.13 16.31
CA SER A 554 33.70 4.45 16.04
C SER A 554 32.34 4.30 15.34
N ARG A 555 32.24 3.34 14.42
CA ARG A 555 30.99 2.99 13.72
C ARG A 555 29.93 2.43 14.66
N ILE A 556 30.31 1.55 15.59
CA ILE A 556 29.42 1.04 16.64
C ILE A 556 28.95 2.18 17.54
N ARG A 557 29.85 3.09 17.94
CA ARG A 557 29.52 4.27 18.75
C ARG A 557 28.51 5.17 18.07
N PHE A 558 28.70 5.46 16.79
CA PHE A 558 27.72 6.17 15.99
C PHE A 558 26.37 5.41 15.94
N ALA A 559 26.41 4.10 15.68
CA ALA A 559 25.22 3.28 15.53
C ALA A 559 24.34 3.22 16.79
N PHE A 560 24.92 3.22 17.98
CA PHE A 560 24.15 3.22 19.22
C PHE A 560 23.69 4.63 19.61
N ALA A 561 24.53 5.64 19.40
CA ALA A 561 24.15 7.02 19.70
C ALA A 561 22.94 7.46 18.86
N GLU A 562 22.92 7.14 17.58
CA GLU A 562 21.84 7.52 16.67
C GLU A 562 20.56 6.70 16.89
N ALA A 563 20.67 5.38 17.14
CA ALA A 563 19.50 4.51 17.30
C ALA A 563 18.93 4.49 18.72
N LEU A 564 19.78 4.53 19.75
CA LEU A 564 19.41 4.30 21.15
C LEU A 564 19.57 5.54 22.04
N GLY A 565 20.27 6.59 21.56
CA GLY A 565 20.41 7.85 22.27
C GLY A 565 21.27 7.79 23.55
N ARG A 566 22.09 6.76 23.71
CA ARG A 566 22.96 6.55 24.90
C ARG A 566 24.38 6.10 24.52
N PRO A 567 25.39 6.28 25.40
CA PRO A 567 26.71 5.69 25.19
C PRO A 567 26.67 4.16 25.31
N LEU A 568 27.65 3.49 24.68
CA LEU A 568 27.86 2.06 24.83
C LEU A 568 28.67 1.69 26.07
N GLU A 569 28.38 0.52 26.60
CA GLU A 569 29.23 -0.17 27.56
C GLU A 569 30.31 -1.01 26.88
N ALA A 570 31.40 -1.30 27.61
CA ALA A 570 32.55 -2.01 27.06
C ALA A 570 32.22 -3.43 26.55
N TRP A 571 31.29 -4.12 27.20
CA TRP A 571 30.86 -5.46 26.77
C TRP A 571 30.01 -5.39 25.49
N GLU A 572 29.19 -4.36 25.30
CA GLU A 572 28.39 -4.17 24.10
C GLU A 572 29.28 -3.94 22.88
N VAL A 573 30.30 -3.09 23.01
CA VAL A 573 31.30 -2.87 21.95
C VAL A 573 31.94 -4.20 21.55
N LYS A 574 32.33 -5.03 22.53
CA LYS A 574 32.92 -6.34 22.29
C LYS A 574 31.93 -7.26 21.56
N THR A 575 30.71 -7.43 22.06
CA THR A 575 29.69 -8.31 21.47
C THR A 575 29.31 -7.90 20.05
N VAL A 576 29.12 -6.61 19.80
CA VAL A 576 28.77 -6.10 18.46
C VAL A 576 29.96 -6.24 17.50
N THR A 577 31.19 -6.04 17.97
CA THR A 577 32.40 -6.27 17.17
C THR A 577 32.52 -7.73 16.74
N GLU A 578 32.31 -8.67 17.68
CA GLU A 578 32.33 -10.10 17.39
C GLU A 578 31.21 -10.50 16.41
N ALA A 579 30.01 -9.96 16.59
CA ALA A 579 28.90 -10.18 15.65
C ALA A 579 29.22 -9.65 14.24
N TYR A 580 29.72 -8.42 14.13
CA TYR A 580 30.13 -7.83 12.86
C TYR A 580 31.20 -8.67 12.16
N GLN A 581 32.26 -9.08 12.86
CA GLN A 581 33.35 -9.87 12.30
C GLN A 581 32.86 -11.24 11.82
N ARG A 582 31.95 -11.88 12.55
CA ARG A 582 31.33 -13.15 12.15
C ARG A 582 30.53 -12.99 10.86
N GLU A 583 29.68 -11.98 10.77
CA GLU A 583 28.87 -11.75 9.56
C GLU A 583 29.72 -11.29 8.37
N LEU A 584 30.77 -10.51 8.61
CA LEU A 584 31.72 -10.13 7.57
C LEU A 584 32.38 -11.36 6.95
N LYS A 585 32.87 -12.30 7.78
CA LYS A 585 33.45 -13.56 7.31
C LYS A 585 32.43 -14.39 6.51
N ASN A 586 31.19 -14.45 6.99
CA ASN A 586 30.10 -15.15 6.30
C ASN A 586 29.86 -14.56 4.89
N TYR A 587 29.69 -13.25 4.78
CA TYR A 587 29.41 -12.58 3.51
C TYR A 587 30.61 -12.52 2.57
N GLN A 588 31.85 -12.51 3.08
CA GLN A 588 33.05 -12.71 2.26
C GLN A 588 33.10 -14.10 1.62
N SER A 589 32.57 -15.12 2.31
CA SER A 589 32.49 -16.48 1.77
C SER A 589 31.25 -16.74 0.90
N ASN A 590 30.26 -15.84 0.92
CA ASN A 590 28.99 -16.00 0.22
C ASN A 590 28.47 -14.66 -0.34
N ASP A 591 29.09 -14.20 -1.44
CA ASP A 591 28.72 -12.95 -2.11
C ASP A 591 27.26 -12.96 -2.58
N ARG A 592 26.72 -14.12 -2.99
CA ARG A 592 25.33 -14.24 -3.40
C ARG A 592 24.36 -13.89 -2.28
N ALA A 593 24.63 -14.33 -1.05
CA ALA A 593 23.82 -13.98 0.12
C ALA A 593 23.95 -12.50 0.47
N ALA A 594 25.14 -11.92 0.35
CA ALA A 594 25.37 -10.50 0.58
C ALA A 594 24.57 -9.64 -0.40
N VAL A 595 24.62 -9.96 -1.69
CA VAL A 595 23.85 -9.28 -2.73
C VAL A 595 22.34 -9.47 -2.54
N ALA A 596 21.89 -10.66 -2.13
CA ALA A 596 20.47 -10.92 -1.86
C ALA A 596 19.92 -10.07 -0.70
N LEU A 597 20.69 -9.92 0.39
CA LEU A 597 20.32 -9.03 1.50
C LEU A 597 20.31 -7.55 1.06
N LEU A 598 21.35 -7.12 0.35
CA LEU A 598 21.50 -5.72 -0.06
C LEU A 598 20.53 -5.27 -1.16
N ASN A 599 19.86 -6.21 -1.82
CA ASN A 599 18.85 -5.93 -2.85
C ASN A 599 17.41 -5.91 -2.30
N GLN A 600 17.22 -6.01 -0.98
CA GLN A 600 15.89 -5.87 -0.36
C GLN A 600 15.43 -4.41 -0.39
N GLY A 601 14.17 -4.22 -0.79
CA GLY A 601 13.55 -2.91 -0.96
C GLY A 601 13.84 -2.23 -2.31
N GLU A 602 13.32 -1.03 -2.49
CA GLU A 602 13.34 -0.27 -3.74
C GLU A 602 14.45 0.79 -3.79
N SER A 603 14.85 1.35 -2.65
CA SER A 603 15.96 2.31 -2.58
C SER A 603 17.25 1.67 -3.09
N GLN A 604 18.06 2.47 -3.79
CA GLN A 604 19.28 1.96 -4.41
C GLN A 604 20.40 1.84 -3.37
N ARG A 605 21.11 0.71 -3.39
CA ARG A 605 22.33 0.56 -2.59
C ARG A 605 23.48 1.39 -3.14
N ASP A 606 24.31 1.91 -2.24
CA ASP A 606 25.57 2.54 -2.62
C ASP A 606 26.59 1.48 -3.06
N LYS A 607 26.82 1.41 -4.37
CA LYS A 607 27.77 0.46 -4.97
C LYS A 607 29.24 0.83 -4.76
N SER A 608 29.54 2.02 -4.20
CA SER A 608 30.91 2.39 -3.82
C SER A 608 31.37 1.69 -2.54
N LEU A 609 30.43 1.19 -1.73
CA LEU A 609 30.73 0.48 -0.50
C LEU A 609 31.03 -1.01 -0.77
N PRO A 610 32.00 -1.63 -0.08
CA PRO A 610 32.27 -3.06 -0.22
C PRO A 610 31.05 -3.91 0.13
N THR A 611 30.62 -4.77 -0.80
CA THR A 611 29.40 -5.59 -0.67
C THR A 611 29.36 -6.39 0.65
N ALA A 612 30.44 -7.09 1.00
CA ALA A 612 30.45 -7.92 2.22
C ALA A 612 30.40 -7.08 3.52
N GLU A 613 31.07 -5.93 3.55
CA GLU A 613 31.02 -5.03 4.71
C GLU A 613 29.64 -4.40 4.87
N ALA A 614 29.04 -3.92 3.77
CA ALA A 614 27.70 -3.35 3.80
C ALA A 614 26.66 -4.37 4.27
N ALA A 615 26.77 -5.63 3.82
CA ALA A 615 25.90 -6.71 4.28
C ALA A 615 26.09 -7.02 5.78
N ALA A 616 27.34 -7.08 6.26
CA ALA A 616 27.63 -7.31 7.68
C ALA A 616 27.09 -6.18 8.57
N TRP A 617 27.27 -4.91 8.18
CA TRP A 617 26.68 -3.77 8.89
C TRP A 617 25.15 -3.75 8.81
N THR A 618 24.56 -4.26 7.72
CA THR A 618 23.10 -4.41 7.60
C THR A 618 22.57 -5.37 8.66
N THR A 619 23.26 -6.49 8.91
CA THR A 619 22.90 -7.41 9.99
C THR A 619 23.06 -6.77 11.37
N VAL A 620 24.11 -5.97 11.61
CA VAL A 620 24.27 -5.22 12.86
C VAL A 620 23.15 -4.20 13.06
N ALA A 621 22.80 -3.44 12.02
CA ALA A 621 21.70 -2.48 12.05
C ALA A 621 20.35 -3.17 12.34
N SER A 622 20.08 -4.31 11.70
CA SER A 622 18.88 -5.11 11.96
C SER A 622 18.83 -5.61 13.41
N MET A 623 19.96 -6.06 13.95
CA MET A 623 20.07 -6.46 15.36
C MET A 623 19.75 -5.30 16.31
N ILE A 624 20.27 -4.09 16.05
CA ILE A 624 19.99 -2.89 16.84
C ILE A 624 18.50 -2.55 16.80
N PHE A 625 17.87 -2.56 15.62
CA PHE A 625 16.43 -2.32 15.49
C PHE A 625 15.57 -3.39 16.18
N ASN A 626 16.08 -4.61 16.37
CA ASN A 626 15.39 -5.67 17.10
C ASN A 626 15.53 -5.60 18.63
N THR A 627 16.38 -4.70 19.14
CA THR A 627 16.55 -4.58 20.59
C THR A 627 15.28 -4.04 21.25
N TYR A 628 15.00 -4.51 22.46
CA TYR A 628 13.91 -3.96 23.28
C TYR A 628 14.09 -2.45 23.49
N GLU A 629 15.32 -1.98 23.62
CA GLU A 629 15.66 -0.56 23.83
C GLU A 629 15.21 0.31 22.64
N PHE A 630 15.46 -0.14 21.40
CA PHE A 630 15.07 0.64 20.22
C PHE A 630 13.54 0.83 20.11
N ILE A 631 12.78 -0.21 20.43
CA ILE A 631 11.30 -0.20 20.31
C ILE A 631 10.58 0.31 21.56
N THR A 632 11.30 0.78 22.57
CA THR A 632 10.74 1.17 23.87
C THR A 632 11.12 2.61 24.20
N ARG A 633 10.17 3.38 24.74
CA ARG A 633 10.51 4.59 25.48
C ARG A 633 11.21 4.17 26.77
N GLY A 634 12.50 4.45 26.91
CA GLY A 634 13.32 4.16 28.08
C GLY A 634 13.89 5.39 28.76
#